data_AF-A0A8S3CCJ4-F1
#
_entry.id   AF-A0A8S3CCJ4-F1
#
_cell.length_a   1.000
_cell.length_b   1.000
_cell.length_c   1.000
_cell.angle_alpha   90.00
_cell.angle_beta   90.00
_cell.angle_gamma   90.00
#
_symmetry.space_group_name_H-M   'P 1'
#
loop_
_entity.id
_entity.type
_entity.pdbx_description
1 polymer ?
#
loop_
_entity_poly.entity_id
_entity_poly.type
_entity_poly.pdbx_seq_one_letter_code
_entity_poly.pdbx_strand_id
1 'polypeptide(L)'
;MGTNAEFNLRFTKKMIEKEASAAEKKYDTSRKKALDALKKTGDVETARIYAETAIQNRTAHNQFLIMASRIDSVIAKVQQANAQSVMVKNMKQVNKMLEHVNQEMNAGELAKVMEKFEQAFEDFDVKEQVMSNAMNQAMATSTPTEGVQELLRQIA
;
A
#
# COMPACT_ATOMS: atom_id res chain seq x y z
N MET A 1 5.00 2.05 -19.79
CA MET A 1 3.56 1.72 -19.65
C MET A 1 3.27 1.02 -18.31
N GLY A 2 3.83 1.50 -17.19
CA GLY A 2 3.55 0.94 -15.84
C GLY A 2 2.37 1.61 -15.12
N THR A 3 1.66 2.53 -15.79
CA THR A 3 0.91 3.61 -15.12
C THR A 3 -0.60 3.42 -15.02
N ASN A 4 -1.27 2.68 -15.91
CA ASN A 4 -2.73 2.56 -15.85
C ASN A 4 -3.22 1.74 -14.65
N ALA A 5 -2.55 0.63 -14.33
CA ALA A 5 -2.98 -0.24 -13.23
C ALA A 5 -2.77 0.43 -11.87
N GLU A 6 -1.59 0.99 -11.62
CA GLU A 6 -1.29 1.70 -10.36
C GLU A 6 -2.21 2.91 -10.17
N PHE A 7 -2.40 3.71 -11.22
CA PHE A 7 -3.30 4.87 -11.19
C PHE A 7 -4.74 4.46 -10.85
N ASN A 8 -5.26 3.43 -11.53
CA ASN A 8 -6.62 2.93 -11.28
C ASN A 8 -6.76 2.42 -9.84
N LEU A 9 -5.77 1.70 -9.32
CA LEU A 9 -5.79 1.22 -7.93
C LEU A 9 -5.77 2.37 -6.92
N ARG A 10 -4.94 3.40 -7.13
CA ARG A 10 -4.93 4.61 -6.28
C ARG A 10 -6.25 5.35 -6.32
N PHE A 11 -6.86 5.45 -7.49
CA PHE A 11 -8.18 6.05 -7.65
C PHE A 11 -9.26 5.25 -6.92
N THR A 12 -9.30 3.93 -7.10
CA THR A 12 -10.22 3.04 -6.40
C THR A 12 -10.06 3.13 -4.89
N LYS A 13 -8.82 3.15 -4.37
CA LYS A 13 -8.55 3.36 -2.94
C LYS A 13 -9.22 4.64 -2.44
N LYS A 14 -9.00 5.77 -3.12
CA LYS A 14 -9.56 7.07 -2.73
C LYS A 14 -11.09 7.06 -2.74
N MET A 15 -11.70 6.34 -3.69
CA MET A 15 -13.15 6.15 -3.73
C MET A 15 -13.65 5.33 -2.53
N ILE A 16 -12.96 4.26 -2.16
CA ILE A 16 -13.30 3.44 -0.98
C ILE A 16 -13.12 4.22 0.32
N GLU A 17 -12.05 5.02 0.46
CA GLU A 17 -11.84 5.88 1.64
C GLU A 17 -12.97 6.91 1.80
N LYS A 18 -13.49 7.43 0.68
CA LYS A 18 -14.66 8.31 0.67
C LYS A 18 -15.91 7.57 1.17
N GLU A 19 -16.15 6.34 0.71
CA GLU A 19 -17.25 5.51 1.20
C GLU A 19 -17.10 5.17 2.69
N ALA A 20 -15.88 4.90 3.16
CA ALA A 20 -15.58 4.71 4.58
C ALA A 20 -15.97 5.95 5.39
N SER A 21 -15.55 7.15 4.96
CA SER A 21 -15.92 8.41 5.62
C SER A 21 -17.43 8.66 5.60
N ALA A 22 -18.13 8.30 4.51
CA ALA A 22 -19.57 8.41 4.44
C ALA A 22 -20.29 7.45 5.42
N ALA A 23 -19.81 6.21 5.54
CA ALA A 23 -20.32 5.24 6.51
C ALA A 23 -20.12 5.71 7.96
N GLU A 24 -18.98 6.34 8.26
CA GLU A 24 -18.73 6.90 9.60
C GLU A 24 -19.72 8.02 9.94
N LYS A 25 -19.99 8.93 9.00
CA LYS A 25 -21.01 9.99 9.20
C LYS A 25 -22.41 9.42 9.44
N LYS A 26 -22.76 8.32 8.75
CA LYS A 26 -24.03 7.60 8.98
C LYS A 26 -24.06 6.94 10.35
N TYR A 27 -22.96 6.35 10.80
CA TYR A 27 -22.81 5.84 12.17
C TYR A 27 -23.08 6.94 13.21
N ASP A 28 -22.41 8.09 13.10
CA ASP A 28 -22.57 9.18 14.07
C ASP A 28 -24.01 9.72 14.12
N THR A 29 -24.65 9.81 12.95
CA THR A 29 -26.04 10.24 12.84
C THR A 29 -26.99 9.27 13.53
N SER A 30 -26.86 7.97 13.25
CA SER A 30 -27.71 6.92 13.85
C SER A 30 -27.46 6.79 15.35
N ARG A 31 -26.20 6.91 15.80
CA ARG A 31 -25.83 6.94 17.22
C ARG A 31 -26.48 8.10 17.96
N LYS A 32 -26.47 9.32 17.38
CA LYS A 32 -27.16 10.47 17.97
C LYS A 32 -28.67 10.24 18.07
N LYS A 33 -29.30 9.68 17.03
CA LYS A 33 -30.73 9.33 17.04
C LYS A 33 -31.07 8.30 18.12
N ALA A 34 -30.23 7.28 18.31
CA ALA A 34 -30.41 6.29 19.38
C ALA A 34 -30.34 6.93 20.77
N LEU A 35 -29.37 7.83 20.99
CA LEU A 35 -29.23 8.57 22.26
C LEU A 35 -30.42 9.48 22.52
N ASP A 36 -30.91 10.18 21.51
CA ASP A 36 -32.07 11.05 21.62
C ASP A 36 -33.35 10.25 21.91
N ALA A 37 -33.56 9.10 21.25
CA ALA A 37 -34.71 8.23 21.49
C ALA A 37 -34.74 7.71 22.94
N LEU A 38 -33.57 7.35 23.49
CA LEU A 38 -33.45 6.87 24.86
C LEU A 38 -33.65 7.99 25.89
N LYS A 39 -33.05 9.17 25.67
CA LYS A 39 -33.05 10.27 26.65
C LYS A 39 -34.31 11.13 26.64
N LYS A 40 -34.91 11.36 25.47
CA LYS A 40 -36.03 12.31 25.31
C LYS A 40 -37.38 11.62 25.38
N THR A 41 -37.53 10.51 24.68
CA THR A 41 -38.80 9.78 24.57
C THR A 41 -38.86 8.54 25.47
N GLY A 42 -37.72 8.02 25.93
CA GLY A 42 -37.67 6.77 26.70
C GLY A 42 -38.06 5.53 25.88
N ASP A 43 -38.11 5.67 24.55
CA ASP A 43 -38.52 4.62 23.62
C ASP A 43 -37.33 3.70 23.34
N VAL A 44 -37.28 2.61 24.09
CA VAL A 44 -36.21 1.62 24.06
C VAL A 44 -36.18 0.86 22.73
N GLU A 45 -37.33 0.56 22.13
CA GLU A 45 -37.41 -0.18 20.86
C GLU A 45 -36.87 0.66 19.71
N THR A 46 -37.26 1.92 19.62
CA THR A 46 -36.72 2.84 18.60
C THR A 46 -35.22 3.07 18.80
N ALA A 47 -34.76 3.20 20.05
CA ALA A 47 -33.34 3.32 20.36
C ALA A 47 -32.55 2.06 19.92
N ARG A 48 -33.11 0.87 20.10
CA ARG A 48 -32.54 -0.42 19.69
C ARG A 48 -32.35 -0.48 18.17
N ILE A 49 -33.36 -0.10 17.39
CA ILE A 49 -33.30 -0.09 15.92
C ILE A 49 -32.21 0.87 15.41
N TYR A 50 -32.12 2.08 15.97
CA TYR A 50 -31.08 3.04 15.59
C TYR A 50 -29.68 2.58 16.02
N ALA A 51 -29.56 1.90 17.17
CA ALA A 51 -28.29 1.33 17.62
C ALA A 51 -27.82 0.19 16.70
N GLU A 52 -28.71 -0.73 16.29
CA GLU A 52 -28.39 -1.78 15.31
C GLU A 52 -27.92 -1.18 13.98
N THR A 53 -28.65 -0.17 13.49
CA THR A 53 -28.29 0.55 12.26
C THR A 53 -26.93 1.24 12.41
N ALA A 54 -26.62 1.82 13.57
CA ALA A 54 -25.32 2.41 13.83
C ALA A 54 -24.23 1.33 13.76
N ILE A 55 -24.38 0.21 14.46
CA ILE A 55 -23.41 -0.89 14.45
C ILE A 55 -23.16 -1.41 13.03
N GLN A 56 -24.21 -1.59 12.22
CA GLN A 56 -24.06 -1.98 10.81
C GLN A 56 -23.20 -1.00 10.01
N ASN A 57 -23.43 0.32 10.18
CA ASN A 57 -22.63 1.35 9.52
C ASN A 57 -21.16 1.37 10.00
N ARG A 58 -20.92 1.12 11.29
CA ARG A 58 -19.55 0.99 11.84
C ARG A 58 -18.84 -0.23 11.25
N THR A 59 -19.53 -1.36 11.14
CA THR A 59 -18.98 -2.57 10.50
C THR A 59 -18.65 -2.32 9.04
N ALA A 60 -19.54 -1.66 8.29
CA ALA A 60 -19.28 -1.28 6.90
C ALA A 60 -18.08 -0.33 6.76
N HIS A 61 -17.96 0.68 7.64
CA HIS A 61 -16.80 1.57 7.70
C HIS A 61 -15.48 0.78 7.85
N ASN A 62 -15.43 -0.13 8.83
CA ASN A 62 -14.25 -0.97 9.08
C ASN A 62 -13.91 -1.86 7.86
N GLN A 63 -14.93 -2.43 7.21
CA GLN A 63 -14.73 -3.24 6.00
C GLN A 63 -14.14 -2.41 4.86
N PHE A 64 -14.60 -1.17 4.64
CA PHE A 64 -14.03 -0.28 3.65
C PHE A 64 -12.58 0.10 3.96
N LEU A 65 -12.24 0.36 5.22
CA LEU A 65 -10.84 0.61 5.61
C LEU A 65 -9.94 -0.59 5.34
N ILE A 66 -10.40 -1.81 5.66
CA ILE A 66 -9.68 -3.04 5.34
C ILE A 66 -9.48 -3.18 3.82
N MET A 67 -10.51 -2.88 3.02
CA MET A 67 -10.39 -2.90 1.56
C MET A 67 -9.38 -1.88 1.04
N ALA A 68 -9.40 -0.65 1.55
CA ALA A 68 -8.43 0.39 1.18
C ALA A 68 -6.99 -0.04 1.52
N SER A 69 -6.76 -0.60 2.71
CA SER A 69 -5.46 -1.15 3.13
C SER A 69 -4.97 -2.29 2.24
N ARG A 70 -5.87 -3.18 1.82
CA ARG A 70 -5.54 -4.26 0.88
C ARG A 70 -5.15 -3.70 -0.49
N ILE A 71 -5.82 -2.66 -0.97
CA ILE A 71 -5.46 -2.00 -2.23
C ILE A 71 -4.09 -1.33 -2.12
N ASP A 72 -3.77 -0.67 -1.01
CA ASP A 72 -2.42 -0.13 -0.76
C ASP A 72 -1.35 -1.21 -0.86
N SER A 73 -1.59 -2.38 -0.26
CA SER A 73 -0.67 -3.51 -0.32
C SER A 73 -0.45 -3.98 -1.76
N VAL A 74 -1.49 -3.96 -2.60
CA VAL A 74 -1.39 -4.31 -4.02
C VAL A 74 -0.63 -3.23 -4.80
N ILE A 75 -0.89 -1.95 -4.52
CA ILE A 75 -0.14 -0.82 -5.12
C ILE A 75 1.36 -0.98 -4.85
N ALA A 76 1.75 -1.27 -3.61
CA ALA A 76 3.16 -1.47 -3.25
C ALA A 76 3.81 -2.61 -4.05
N LYS A 77 3.09 -3.74 -4.23
CA LYS A 77 3.56 -4.85 -5.07
C LYS A 77 3.67 -4.48 -6.55
N VAL A 78 2.73 -3.69 -7.08
CA VAL A 78 2.79 -3.19 -8.47
C VAL A 78 4.00 -2.27 -8.66
N GLN A 79 4.28 -1.39 -7.70
CA GLN A 79 5.47 -0.53 -7.73
C GLN A 79 6.76 -1.34 -7.68
N GLN A 80 6.83 -2.37 -6.83
CA GLN A 80 7.96 -3.29 -6.79
C GLN A 80 8.17 -4.01 -8.12
N ALA A 81 7.11 -4.55 -8.72
CA ALA A 81 7.19 -5.21 -10.02
C ALA A 81 7.60 -4.24 -11.15
N ASN A 82 7.14 -2.99 -11.11
CA ASN A 82 7.57 -1.95 -12.04
C ASN A 82 9.07 -1.64 -11.91
N ALA A 83 9.58 -1.50 -10.69
CA ALA A 83 11.00 -1.29 -10.43
C ALA A 83 11.85 -2.48 -10.93
N GLN A 84 11.43 -3.71 -10.63
CA GLN A 84 12.07 -4.93 -11.14
C GLN A 84 12.07 -4.98 -12.68
N SER A 85 10.96 -4.59 -13.33
CA SER A 85 10.87 -4.55 -14.79
C SER A 85 11.86 -3.55 -15.42
N VAL A 86 12.04 -2.39 -14.79
CA VAL A 86 13.03 -1.38 -15.22
C VAL A 86 14.45 -1.94 -15.05
N MET A 87 14.74 -2.59 -13.92
CA MET A 87 16.05 -3.23 -13.68
C MET A 87 16.37 -4.27 -14.75
N VAL A 88 15.43 -5.17 -15.06
CA VAL A 88 15.60 -6.19 -16.11
C VAL A 88 15.89 -5.57 -17.48
N LYS A 89 15.23 -4.45 -17.81
CA LYS A 89 15.50 -3.73 -19.07
C LYS A 89 16.90 -3.13 -19.10
N ASN A 90 17.33 -2.50 -18.00
CA ASN A 90 18.67 -1.94 -17.89
C ASN A 90 19.75 -3.04 -17.97
N MET A 91 19.54 -4.17 -17.28
CA MET A 91 20.45 -5.32 -17.37
C MET A 91 20.55 -5.89 -18.78
N LYS A 92 19.43 -5.98 -19.52
CA LYS A 92 19.46 -6.39 -20.93
C LYS A 92 20.26 -5.41 -21.79
N GLN A 93 20.19 -4.11 -21.49
CA GLN A 93 20.96 -3.10 -22.23
C GLN A 93 22.45 -3.16 -21.92
N VAL A 94 22.83 -3.37 -20.66
CA VAL A 94 24.22 -3.61 -20.27
C VAL A 94 24.75 -4.90 -20.89
N ASN A 95 23.98 -5.99 -20.86
CA ASN A 95 24.40 -7.25 -21.46
C ASN A 95 24.66 -7.14 -22.97
N LYS A 96 23.81 -6.40 -23.70
CA LYS A 96 24.05 -6.10 -25.12
C LYS A 96 25.33 -5.29 -25.35
N MET A 97 25.64 -4.36 -24.44
CA MET A 97 26.87 -3.57 -24.52
C MET A 97 28.11 -4.45 -24.27
N LEU A 98 28.03 -5.36 -23.29
CA LEU A 98 29.08 -6.35 -23.03
C LEU A 98 29.28 -7.32 -24.21
N GLU A 99 28.21 -7.77 -24.86
CA GLU A 99 28.29 -8.59 -26.09
C GLU A 99 29.03 -7.86 -27.21
N HIS A 100 28.78 -6.56 -27.40
CA HIS A 100 29.46 -5.74 -28.40
C HIS A 100 30.96 -5.56 -28.09
N VAL A 101 31.32 -5.35 -26.82
CA VAL A 101 32.71 -5.25 -26.37
C VAL A 101 33.44 -6.60 -26.43
N ASN A 102 32.73 -7.72 -26.27
CA ASN A 102 33.33 -9.04 -26.45
C ASN A 102 33.64 -9.35 -27.93
N GLN A 103 32.96 -8.68 -28.86
CA GLN A 103 33.21 -8.78 -30.30
C GLN A 103 34.31 -7.81 -30.78
N GLU A 104 34.43 -6.64 -30.15
CA GLU A 104 35.49 -5.66 -30.39
C GLU A 104 36.42 -5.60 -29.17
N MET A 105 37.56 -6.32 -29.20
CA MET A 105 38.55 -6.34 -28.09
C MET A 105 39.21 -4.96 -27.83
N ASN A 106 38.45 -3.99 -27.31
CA ASN A 106 38.93 -2.68 -26.91
C ASN A 106 38.70 -2.47 -25.41
N ALA A 107 39.79 -2.56 -24.64
CA ALA A 107 39.79 -2.37 -23.19
C ALA A 107 39.22 -1.00 -22.75
N GLY A 108 39.26 0.02 -23.61
CA GLY A 108 38.69 1.34 -23.32
C GLY A 108 37.16 1.37 -23.35
N GLU A 109 36.53 0.51 -24.16
CA GLU A 109 35.06 0.37 -24.12
C GLU A 109 34.62 -0.44 -22.90
N LEU A 110 35.37 -1.49 -22.54
CA LEU A 110 35.11 -2.29 -21.33
C LEU A 110 35.06 -1.43 -20.07
N ALA A 111 35.99 -0.47 -19.93
CA ALA A 111 36.00 0.48 -18.82
C ALA A 111 34.72 1.33 -18.76
N LYS A 112 34.21 1.81 -19.91
CA LYS A 112 32.94 2.55 -19.98
C LYS A 112 31.72 1.68 -19.68
N VAL A 113 31.74 0.40 -20.03
CA VAL A 113 30.66 -0.52 -19.69
C VAL A 113 30.63 -0.81 -18.19
N MET A 114 31.81 -0.98 -17.57
CA MET A 114 31.91 -1.17 -16.12
C MET A 114 31.49 0.07 -15.34
N GLU A 115 31.84 1.27 -15.80
CA GLU A 115 31.39 2.52 -15.18
C GLU A 115 29.86 2.69 -15.27
N LYS A 116 29.25 2.32 -16.42
CA LYS A 116 27.78 2.29 -16.57
C LYS A 116 27.13 1.19 -15.72
N PHE A 117 27.81 0.07 -15.52
CA PHE A 117 27.34 -1.01 -14.66
C PHE A 117 27.36 -0.58 -13.19
N GLU A 118 28.43 0.04 -12.71
CA GLU A 118 28.50 0.64 -11.37
C GLU A 118 27.40 1.68 -11.17
N GLN A 119 27.23 2.62 -12.10
CA GLN A 119 26.14 3.61 -12.00
C GLN A 119 24.75 2.95 -11.97
N ALA A 120 24.51 1.93 -12.79
CA ALA A 120 23.24 1.22 -12.80
C ALA A 120 23.00 0.41 -11.50
N PHE A 121 24.07 -0.02 -10.84
CA PHE A 121 24.03 -0.78 -9.59
C PHE A 121 23.90 0.14 -8.36
N GLU A 122 24.60 1.27 -8.33
CA GLU A 122 24.45 2.30 -7.29
C GLU A 122 23.03 2.89 -7.29
N ASP A 123 22.49 3.16 -8.48
CA ASP A 123 21.09 3.58 -8.64
C ASP A 123 20.11 2.52 -8.13
N PHE A 124 20.45 1.24 -8.25
CA PHE A 124 19.64 0.14 -7.75
C PHE A 124 19.70 0.05 -6.24
N ASP A 125 20.88 0.12 -5.65
CA ASP A 125 21.11 -0.01 -4.21
C ASP A 125 20.52 1.19 -3.45
N VAL A 126 20.66 2.40 -4.00
CA VAL A 126 20.00 3.60 -3.47
C VAL A 126 18.48 3.49 -3.59
N LYS A 127 17.94 2.96 -4.71
CA LYS A 127 16.49 2.77 -4.86
C LYS A 127 15.96 1.65 -3.96
N GLU A 128 16.72 0.58 -3.74
CA GLU A 128 16.37 -0.49 -2.80
C GLU A 128 16.40 0.04 -1.36
N GLN A 129 17.41 0.80 -0.96
CA GLN A 129 17.46 1.43 0.36
C GLN A 129 16.33 2.45 0.56
N VAL A 130 16.05 3.31 -0.43
CA VAL A 130 14.95 4.28 -0.33
C VAL A 130 13.60 3.57 -0.32
N MET A 131 13.43 2.49 -1.10
CA MET A 131 12.20 1.72 -1.14
C MET A 131 12.02 0.84 0.12
N SER A 132 13.10 0.27 0.65
CA SER A 132 13.14 -0.45 1.93
C SER A 132 12.87 0.50 3.08
N ASN A 133 13.45 1.70 3.09
CA ASN A 133 13.18 2.72 4.10
C ASN A 133 11.76 3.28 3.99
N ALA A 134 11.24 3.52 2.79
CA ALA A 134 9.87 3.95 2.57
C ALA A 134 8.85 2.84 2.89
N MET A 135 9.17 1.57 2.59
CA MET A 135 8.38 0.41 3.02
C MET A 135 8.45 0.22 4.53
N ASN A 136 9.62 0.32 5.16
CA ASN A 136 9.77 0.22 6.60
C ASN A 136 9.06 1.37 7.32
N GLN A 137 9.06 2.58 6.77
CA GLN A 137 8.24 3.67 7.30
C GLN A 137 6.74 3.44 7.08
N ALA A 138 6.33 3.00 5.89
CA ALA A 138 4.93 2.69 5.60
C ALA A 138 4.41 1.48 6.42
N MET A 139 5.26 0.48 6.64
CA MET A 139 5.03 -0.70 7.48
C MET A 139 5.09 -0.33 8.97
N ALA A 140 5.95 0.59 9.40
CA ALA A 140 5.93 1.12 10.77
C ALA A 140 4.63 1.88 11.07
N THR A 141 4.01 2.50 10.06
CA THR A 141 2.67 3.13 10.20
C THR A 141 1.48 2.18 10.03
N SER A 142 1.69 0.95 9.54
CA SER A 142 0.60 -0.02 9.24
C SER A 142 0.74 -1.38 9.94
N THR A 143 1.82 -1.63 10.65
CA THR A 143 1.99 -2.79 11.53
C THR A 143 1.47 -2.40 12.92
N PRO A 144 0.35 -2.97 13.39
CA PRO A 144 0.00 -2.85 14.79
C PRO A 144 1.11 -3.54 15.58
N THR A 145 1.81 -2.78 16.41
CA THR A 145 2.86 -3.26 17.33
C THR A 145 2.36 -4.39 18.25
N GLU A 146 1.04 -4.60 18.32
CA GLU A 146 0.36 -5.68 19.04
C GLU A 146 0.48 -7.07 18.37
N GLY A 147 0.60 -7.15 17.03
CA GLY A 147 0.60 -8.44 16.33
C GLY A 147 1.90 -9.26 16.48
N VAL A 148 3.03 -8.58 16.66
CA VAL A 148 4.34 -9.23 16.86
C VAL A 148 4.49 -9.72 18.32
N GLN A 149 3.93 -8.98 19.28
CA GLN A 149 3.97 -9.37 20.69
C GLN A 149 3.08 -10.59 20.97
N GLU A 150 1.92 -10.71 20.32
CA GLU A 150 1.05 -11.87 20.49
C GLU A 150 1.65 -13.16 19.90
N LEU A 151 2.41 -13.07 18.79
CA LEU A 151 3.11 -14.23 18.22
C LEU A 151 4.29 -14.70 19.11
N LEU A 152 5.04 -13.78 19.70
CA LEU A 152 6.11 -14.11 20.66
C LEU A 152 5.55 -14.72 21.96
N ARG A 153 4.33 -14.32 22.36
CA ARG A 153 3.63 -14.87 23.53
C ARG A 153 3.06 -16.28 23.30
N GLN A 154 2.85 -16.69 22.04
CA GLN A 154 2.34 -18.02 21.68
C GLN A 154 3.45 -19.06 21.43
N ILE A 155 4.71 -18.62 21.29
CA ILE A 155 5.87 -19.50 21.09
C ILE A 155 6.69 -19.71 22.38
N ALA A 156 6.45 -18.90 23.43
CA ALA A 156 7.04 -19.03 24.75
C ALA A 156 6.16 -19.85 25.71
#